data_AF-A0A2W5D904-F1
#
_entry.id   AF-A0A2W5D904-F1
#
_cell.length_a   1.000
_cell.length_b   1.000
_cell.length_c   1.000
_cell.angle_alpha   90.00
_cell.angle_beta   90.00
_cell.angle_gamma   90.00
#
_symmetry.space_group_name_H-M   'P 1'
#
loop_
_entity.id
_entity.type
_entity.pdbx_description
1 polymer ?
#
loop_
_entity_poly.entity_id
_entity_poly.type
_entity_poly.pdbx_seq_one_letter_code
_entity_poly.pdbx_strand_id
1 'polypeptide(L)'
;MHRLAQATAVALQRWRNPNPDCATGNDPRSSDNGLLLLFHGSLAHAADYAWQNTGRTLVDKTYLRILFSGAALDYQGLSADELAARLDSFIREQLVPRWEALTENAEAEPPERLVESLEAGLFGEPGNGEVGSQILFWLCPRLPLLPKSHAGLRGLELLADGQLGLDASDYQHACAALLKEMPVLPAPRQFAGSPDEQRRVRQLIENSDWWRRRVLAQWLEQLGGAPA
;
A
#
# COMPACT_ATOMS: atom_id res chain seq x y z
N MET A 1 17.41 9.87 -13.69
CA MET A 1 16.81 11.05 -13.02
C MET A 1 15.51 11.55 -13.66
N HIS A 2 15.42 11.76 -14.99
CA HIS A 2 14.19 12.27 -15.63
C HIS A 2 12.95 11.39 -15.39
N ARG A 3 13.06 10.07 -15.52
CA ARG A 3 11.96 9.11 -15.25
C ARG A 3 11.49 9.13 -13.79
N LEU A 4 12.40 9.33 -12.83
CA LEU A 4 12.02 9.42 -11.42
C LEU A 4 11.24 10.70 -11.10
N ALA A 5 11.60 11.83 -11.73
CA ALA A 5 10.85 13.08 -11.60
C ALA A 5 9.43 12.93 -12.20
N GLN A 6 9.29 12.23 -13.32
CA GLN A 6 8.00 11.89 -13.91
C GLN A 6 7.17 10.99 -12.99
N ALA A 7 7.76 9.91 -12.45
CA ALA A 7 7.11 9.05 -11.46
C ALA A 7 6.62 9.83 -10.24
N THR A 8 7.43 10.76 -9.74
CA THR A 8 7.06 11.65 -8.63
C THR A 8 5.86 12.53 -8.99
N ALA A 9 5.85 13.12 -10.19
CA ALA A 9 4.74 13.94 -10.65
C ALA A 9 3.44 13.13 -10.77
N VAL A 10 3.52 11.90 -11.29
CA VAL A 10 2.37 11.00 -11.38
C VAL A 10 1.87 10.59 -10.00
N ALA A 11 2.75 10.25 -9.07
CA ALA A 11 2.37 9.96 -7.69
C ALA A 11 1.67 11.16 -7.03
N LEU A 12 2.15 12.38 -7.26
CA LEU A 12 1.49 13.60 -6.77
C LEU A 12 0.11 13.83 -7.38
N GLN A 13 -0.10 13.44 -8.64
CA GLN A 13 -1.42 13.49 -9.27
C GLN A 13 -2.36 12.43 -8.67
N ARG A 14 -1.90 11.19 -8.50
CA ARG A 14 -2.66 10.11 -7.85
C ARG A 14 -2.98 10.41 -6.38
N TRP A 15 -2.12 11.17 -5.71
CA TRP A 15 -2.38 11.66 -4.35
C TRP A 15 -3.58 12.61 -4.26
N ARG A 16 -3.77 13.47 -5.26
CA ARG A 16 -4.75 14.56 -5.21
C ARG A 16 -6.06 14.24 -5.91
N ASN A 17 -6.01 13.43 -6.95
CA ASN A 17 -7.14 13.19 -7.82
C ASN A 17 -7.68 11.77 -7.61
N PRO A 18 -9.00 11.58 -7.76
CA PRO A 18 -9.59 10.25 -7.90
C PRO A 18 -8.83 9.40 -8.94
N ASN A 19 -8.70 8.10 -8.67
CA ASN A 19 -8.23 7.15 -9.67
C ASN A 19 -9.27 7.05 -10.80
N PRO A 20 -8.90 7.34 -12.07
CA PRO A 20 -9.82 7.29 -13.20
C PRO A 20 -10.36 5.88 -13.47
N ASP A 21 -9.62 4.83 -13.10
CA ASP A 21 -9.98 3.43 -13.33
C ASP A 21 -10.95 2.88 -12.27
N CYS A 22 -11.23 3.67 -11.21
CA CYS A 22 -12.14 3.27 -10.15
C CYS A 22 -13.54 3.86 -10.35
N ALA A 23 -14.54 2.98 -10.52
CA ALA A 23 -15.95 3.34 -10.72
C ALA A 23 -16.15 4.34 -11.87
N THR A 24 -16.62 5.56 -11.60
CA THR A 24 -16.82 6.62 -12.60
C THR A 24 -15.62 7.55 -12.74
N GLY A 25 -14.50 7.24 -12.08
CA GLY A 25 -13.29 8.06 -12.08
C GLY A 25 -13.40 9.34 -11.25
N ASN A 26 -14.46 9.51 -10.45
CA ASN A 26 -14.72 10.73 -9.68
C ASN A 26 -14.83 10.49 -8.16
N ASP A 27 -14.65 9.25 -7.69
CA ASP A 27 -14.73 8.95 -6.26
C ASP A 27 -13.46 9.48 -5.55
N PRO A 28 -13.53 10.54 -4.71
CA PRO A 28 -12.35 11.09 -4.05
C PRO A 28 -11.62 10.08 -3.15
N ARG A 29 -12.32 9.03 -2.71
CA ARG A 29 -11.75 7.97 -1.88
C ARG A 29 -10.77 7.08 -2.64
N SER A 30 -10.77 7.11 -3.97
CA SER A 30 -9.85 6.34 -4.81
C SER A 30 -8.52 7.03 -5.07
N SER A 31 -8.33 8.27 -4.58
CA SER A 31 -7.00 8.90 -4.52
C SER A 31 -6.09 8.16 -3.51
N ASP A 32 -4.77 8.23 -3.66
CA ASP A 32 -3.84 7.60 -2.69
C ASP A 32 -4.07 8.12 -1.26
N ASN A 33 -4.38 9.42 -1.14
CA ASN A 33 -4.71 10.05 0.14
C ASN A 33 -6.01 9.51 0.73
N GLY A 34 -7.04 9.35 -0.11
CA GLY A 34 -8.30 8.74 0.26
C GLY A 34 -8.13 7.29 0.71
N LEU A 35 -7.33 6.50 0.00
CA LEU A 35 -7.01 5.12 0.36
C LEU A 35 -6.31 5.02 1.72
N LEU A 36 -5.32 5.87 2.01
CA LEU A 36 -4.70 5.91 3.34
C LEU A 36 -5.71 6.21 4.45
N LEU A 37 -6.68 7.10 4.21
CA LEU A 37 -7.74 7.39 5.18
C LEU A 37 -8.69 6.20 5.38
N LEU A 38 -9.10 5.55 4.29
CA LEU A 38 -9.99 4.40 4.34
C LEU A 38 -9.37 3.19 5.03
N PHE A 39 -8.08 2.93 4.82
CA PHE A 39 -7.40 1.76 5.37
C PHE A 39 -6.73 2.09 6.69
N HIS A 40 -5.61 2.81 6.67
CA HIS A 40 -4.88 3.16 7.88
C HIS A 40 -5.70 4.03 8.83
N GLY A 41 -6.42 5.03 8.31
CA GLY A 41 -7.25 5.92 9.12
C GLY A 41 -8.34 5.18 9.89
N SER A 42 -9.01 4.21 9.27
CA SER A 42 -10.00 3.38 9.97
C SER A 42 -9.39 2.53 11.09
N LEU A 43 -8.19 1.96 10.89
CA LEU A 43 -7.52 1.20 11.95
C LEU A 43 -6.99 2.11 13.07
N ALA A 44 -6.39 3.25 12.73
CA ALA A 44 -5.91 4.22 13.70
C ALA A 44 -7.06 4.76 14.57
N HIS A 45 -8.20 5.06 13.94
CA HIS A 45 -9.40 5.43 14.66
C HIS A 45 -9.87 4.31 15.59
N ALA A 46 -9.99 3.07 15.09
CA ALA A 46 -10.39 1.95 15.93
C ALA A 46 -9.45 1.72 17.12
N ALA A 47 -8.13 1.86 16.92
CA ALA A 47 -7.14 1.75 17.98
C ALA A 47 -7.36 2.78 19.10
N ASP A 48 -7.68 4.04 18.75
CA ASP A 48 -7.98 5.10 19.72
C ASP A 48 -9.24 4.79 20.57
N TYR A 49 -10.13 3.93 20.08
CA TYR A 49 -11.38 3.52 20.74
C TYR A 49 -11.37 2.03 21.13
N ALA A 50 -10.21 1.49 21.50
CA ALA A 50 -10.05 0.13 22.00
C ALA A 50 -10.63 -0.95 21.07
N TRP A 51 -10.50 -0.74 19.75
CA TRP A 51 -10.94 -1.63 18.68
C TRP A 51 -12.44 -1.91 18.62
N GLN A 52 -13.24 -1.04 19.23
CA GLN A 52 -14.70 -1.09 19.17
C GLN A 52 -15.19 -0.53 17.84
N ASN A 53 -15.95 -1.31 17.07
CA ASN A 53 -16.51 -0.88 15.79
C ASN A 53 -18.00 -1.20 15.62
N THR A 54 -18.77 -1.28 16.71
CA THR A 54 -20.24 -1.49 16.67
C THR A 54 -20.72 -2.66 15.78
N GLY A 55 -19.92 -3.72 15.66
CA GLY A 55 -20.22 -4.88 14.81
C GLY A 55 -19.97 -4.69 13.31
N ARG A 56 -19.36 -3.58 12.88
CA ARG A 56 -18.92 -3.35 11.49
C ARG A 56 -17.50 -3.86 11.27
N THR A 57 -17.18 -4.20 10.03
CA THR A 57 -15.79 -4.49 9.66
C THR A 57 -14.96 -3.20 9.68
N LEU A 58 -13.69 -3.31 10.10
CA LEU A 58 -12.77 -2.18 10.15
C LEU A 58 -12.39 -1.67 8.76
N VAL A 59 -12.28 -2.60 7.81
CA VAL A 59 -12.17 -2.32 6.38
C VAL A 59 -13.41 -2.88 5.70
N ASP A 60 -14.17 -2.04 5.01
CA ASP A 60 -15.40 -2.47 4.35
C ASP A 60 -15.15 -2.96 2.91
N LYS A 61 -16.14 -3.66 2.36
CA LYS A 61 -16.11 -4.17 0.99
C LYS A 61 -15.96 -3.08 -0.08
N THR A 62 -16.45 -1.86 0.19
CA THR A 62 -16.31 -0.72 -0.72
C THR A 62 -14.86 -0.29 -0.79
N TYR A 63 -14.15 -0.28 0.34
CA TYR A 63 -12.73 0.09 0.39
C TYR A 63 -11.90 -0.92 -0.40
N LEU A 64 -12.19 -2.22 -0.21
CA LEU A 64 -11.57 -3.28 -0.99
C LEU A 64 -11.89 -3.17 -2.49
N ARG A 65 -13.13 -2.86 -2.87
CA ARG A 65 -13.48 -2.61 -4.28
C ARG A 65 -12.70 -1.46 -4.90
N ILE A 66 -12.52 -0.37 -4.16
CA ILE A 66 -11.74 0.78 -4.62
C ILE A 66 -10.28 0.37 -4.84
N LEU A 67 -9.66 -0.29 -3.85
CA LEU A 67 -8.28 -0.75 -3.96
C LEU A 67 -8.11 -1.75 -5.11
N PHE A 68 -8.95 -2.78 -5.17
CA PHE A 68 -8.84 -3.85 -6.17
C PHE A 68 -9.06 -3.32 -7.59
N SER A 69 -10.02 -2.42 -7.79
CA SER A 69 -10.23 -1.79 -9.10
C SER A 69 -9.03 -0.92 -9.48
N GLY A 70 -8.55 -0.09 -8.53
CA GLY A 70 -7.46 0.85 -8.79
C GLY A 70 -6.09 0.21 -9.00
N ALA A 71 -5.87 -0.99 -8.44
CA ALA A 71 -4.64 -1.76 -8.58
C ALA A 71 -4.80 -3.00 -9.50
N ALA A 72 -5.95 -3.14 -10.17
CA ALA A 72 -6.27 -4.28 -11.04
C ALA A 72 -6.05 -5.66 -10.38
N LEU A 73 -6.46 -5.81 -9.12
CA LEU A 73 -6.28 -7.04 -8.34
C LEU A 73 -7.41 -8.05 -8.60
N ASP A 74 -7.05 -9.33 -8.59
CA ASP A 74 -7.99 -10.45 -8.69
C ASP A 74 -8.53 -10.84 -7.31
N TYR A 75 -9.83 -11.10 -7.22
CA TYR A 75 -10.51 -11.62 -6.04
C TYR A 75 -10.33 -13.13 -5.85
N GLN A 76 -9.75 -13.84 -6.82
CA GLN A 76 -9.49 -15.29 -6.76
C GLN A 76 -10.75 -16.11 -6.44
N GLY A 77 -11.87 -15.72 -7.04
CA GLY A 77 -13.16 -16.39 -6.86
C GLY A 77 -13.94 -16.00 -5.60
N LEU A 78 -13.41 -15.12 -4.74
CA LEU A 78 -14.14 -14.60 -3.57
C LEU A 78 -15.00 -13.38 -3.92
N SER A 79 -16.06 -13.16 -3.15
CA SER A 79 -16.78 -11.89 -3.15
C SER A 79 -16.05 -10.84 -2.30
N ALA A 80 -16.30 -9.55 -2.57
CA ALA A 80 -15.76 -8.46 -1.75
C ALA A 80 -16.30 -8.50 -0.30
N ASP A 81 -17.51 -9.02 -0.08
CA ASP A 81 -18.09 -9.21 1.25
C ASP A 81 -17.32 -10.29 2.05
N GLU A 82 -17.04 -11.44 1.43
CA GLU A 82 -16.24 -12.50 2.05
C GLU A 82 -14.81 -12.05 2.34
N LEU A 83 -14.19 -11.33 1.39
CA LEU A 83 -12.85 -10.81 1.56
C LEU A 83 -12.77 -9.80 2.71
N ALA A 84 -13.77 -8.91 2.84
CA ALA A 84 -13.84 -7.96 3.95
C ALA A 84 -13.98 -8.67 5.30
N ALA A 85 -14.79 -9.74 5.38
CA ALA A 85 -14.94 -10.53 6.60
C ALA A 85 -13.63 -11.24 6.99
N ARG A 86 -12.95 -11.89 6.03
CA ARG A 86 -11.65 -12.55 6.26
C ARG A 86 -10.56 -11.56 6.66
N LEU A 87 -10.53 -10.39 6.02
CA LEU A 87 -9.61 -9.32 6.39
C LEU A 87 -9.89 -8.79 7.80
N ASP A 88 -11.15 -8.64 8.21
CA ASP A 88 -11.50 -8.22 9.57
C ASP A 88 -11.01 -9.24 10.62
N SER A 89 -11.20 -10.55 10.36
CA SER A 89 -10.63 -11.62 11.19
C SER A 89 -9.10 -11.51 11.28
N PHE A 90 -8.42 -11.37 10.15
CA PHE A 90 -6.97 -11.19 10.14
C PHE A 90 -6.53 -9.95 10.93
N ILE A 91 -7.20 -8.81 10.76
CA ILE A 91 -6.88 -7.60 11.51
C ILE A 91 -6.99 -7.86 13.00
N ARG A 92 -8.09 -8.45 13.46
CA ARG A 92 -8.35 -8.70 14.89
C ARG A 92 -7.39 -9.72 15.51
N GLU A 93 -7.08 -10.77 14.78
CA GLU A 93 -6.27 -11.88 15.30
C GLU A 93 -4.78 -11.60 15.16
N GLN A 94 -4.37 -10.92 14.09
CA GLN A 94 -2.98 -10.73 13.74
C GLN A 94 -2.52 -9.31 13.99
N LEU A 95 -3.22 -8.28 13.54
CA LEU A 95 -2.71 -6.90 13.62
C LEU A 95 -2.97 -6.23 14.96
N VAL A 96 -4.18 -6.36 15.51
CA VAL A 96 -4.58 -5.73 16.79
C VAL A 96 -3.60 -6.05 17.92
N PRO A 97 -3.19 -7.32 18.16
CA PRO A 97 -2.30 -7.64 19.27
C PRO A 97 -0.91 -7.00 19.19
N ARG A 98 -0.48 -6.59 17.99
CA ARG A 98 0.85 -6.01 17.73
C ARG A 98 0.78 -4.61 17.13
N TRP A 99 -0.37 -3.94 17.21
CA TRP A 99 -0.61 -2.67 16.54
C TRP A 99 0.38 -1.59 16.98
N GLU A 100 0.62 -1.46 18.29
CA GLU A 100 1.61 -0.52 18.83
C GLU A 100 2.99 -0.76 18.20
N ALA A 101 3.47 -2.01 18.21
CA ALA A 101 4.74 -2.37 17.58
C ALA A 101 4.77 -2.03 16.07
N LEU A 102 3.70 -2.31 15.32
CA LEU A 102 3.60 -1.98 13.90
C LEU A 102 3.54 -0.47 13.62
N THR A 103 3.13 0.35 14.60
CA THR A 103 3.05 1.80 14.46
C THR A 103 4.25 2.56 15.03
N GLU A 104 4.96 1.99 16.00
CA GLU A 104 6.10 2.64 16.65
C GLU A 104 7.45 2.10 16.15
N ASN A 105 7.54 0.78 15.90
CA ASN A 105 8.79 0.10 15.55
C ASN A 105 8.57 -1.03 14.52
N ALA A 106 8.09 -0.65 13.33
CA ALA A 106 7.71 -1.60 12.29
C ALA A 106 8.90 -2.38 11.67
N GLU A 107 10.14 -1.95 11.89
CA GLU A 107 11.35 -2.61 11.34
C GLU A 107 11.65 -3.97 11.99
N ALA A 108 11.01 -4.27 13.13
CA ALA A 108 11.20 -5.55 13.83
C ALA A 108 10.43 -6.73 13.21
N GLU A 109 9.42 -6.47 12.38
CA GLU A 109 8.61 -7.51 11.73
C GLU A 109 9.04 -7.71 10.28
N PRO A 110 9.42 -8.94 9.85
CA PRO A 110 9.70 -9.23 8.45
C PRO A 110 8.39 -9.10 7.65
N PRO A 111 8.26 -8.11 6.75
CA PRO A 111 7.01 -7.83 6.04
C PRO A 111 6.49 -9.03 5.24
N GLU A 112 7.39 -9.87 4.72
CA GLU A 112 7.06 -11.02 3.89
C GLU A 112 6.22 -12.05 4.65
N ARG A 113 6.54 -12.31 5.91
CA ARG A 113 5.76 -13.24 6.74
C ARG A 113 4.33 -12.74 6.98
N LEU A 114 4.18 -11.42 7.12
CA LEU A 114 2.87 -10.81 7.31
C LEU A 114 2.05 -10.86 6.02
N VAL A 115 2.70 -10.69 4.87
CA VAL A 115 2.08 -10.87 3.54
C VAL A 115 1.61 -12.32 3.36
N GLU A 116 2.47 -13.31 3.61
CA GLU A 116 2.14 -14.73 3.52
C GLU A 116 0.97 -15.09 4.44
N SER A 117 1.03 -14.63 5.70
CA SER A 117 -0.04 -14.88 6.69
C SER A 117 -1.36 -14.25 6.27
N LEU A 118 -1.31 -13.03 5.70
CA LEU A 118 -2.49 -12.36 5.18
C LEU A 118 -3.09 -13.15 4.02
N GLU A 119 -2.29 -13.50 3.01
CA GLU A 119 -2.80 -14.23 1.84
C GLU A 119 -3.35 -15.61 2.22
N ALA A 120 -2.68 -16.33 3.12
CA ALA A 120 -3.20 -17.58 3.67
C ALA A 120 -4.55 -17.37 4.40
N GLY A 121 -4.69 -16.31 5.19
CA GLY A 121 -5.95 -15.97 5.87
C GLY A 121 -7.06 -15.55 4.91
N LEU A 122 -6.72 -14.86 3.82
CA LEU A 122 -7.70 -14.40 2.83
C LEU A 122 -8.13 -15.51 1.87
N PHE A 123 -7.20 -16.33 1.38
CA PHE A 123 -7.43 -17.25 0.26
C PHE A 123 -7.29 -18.74 0.62
N GLY A 124 -6.75 -19.05 1.81
CA GLY A 124 -6.52 -20.41 2.29
C GLY A 124 -5.09 -20.92 2.06
N GLU A 125 -4.31 -20.24 1.20
CA GLU A 125 -2.90 -20.51 0.96
C GLU A 125 -2.15 -19.21 0.59
N PRO A 126 -0.83 -19.12 0.84
CA PRO A 126 -0.02 -18.00 0.37
C PRO A 126 0.03 -17.96 -1.17
N GLY A 127 -0.07 -16.76 -1.74
CA GLY A 127 0.04 -16.53 -3.18
C GLY A 127 1.41 -16.00 -3.58
N ASN A 128 1.44 -15.15 -4.62
CA ASN A 128 2.65 -14.49 -5.09
C ASN A 128 2.99 -13.20 -4.31
N GLY A 129 2.22 -12.86 -3.26
CA GLY A 129 2.36 -11.66 -2.45
C GLY A 129 1.76 -10.38 -3.04
N GLU A 130 1.16 -10.41 -4.23
CA GLU A 130 0.62 -9.21 -4.88
C GLU A 130 -0.55 -8.60 -4.11
N VAL A 131 -1.58 -9.38 -3.81
CA VAL A 131 -2.75 -8.89 -3.07
C VAL A 131 -2.37 -8.52 -1.63
N GLY A 132 -1.63 -9.40 -0.96
CA GLY A 132 -1.25 -9.19 0.43
C GLY A 132 -0.39 -7.94 0.60
N SER A 133 0.59 -7.73 -0.29
CA SER A 133 1.45 -6.55 -0.20
C SER A 133 0.72 -5.25 -0.50
N GLN A 134 -0.23 -5.25 -1.44
CA GLN A 134 -1.06 -4.08 -1.75
C GLN A 134 -1.93 -3.71 -0.55
N ILE A 135 -2.62 -4.67 0.07
CA ILE A 135 -3.46 -4.41 1.25
C ILE A 135 -2.61 -3.87 2.40
N LEU A 136 -1.51 -4.54 2.75
CA LEU A 136 -0.66 -4.15 3.88
C LEU A 136 0.02 -2.80 3.65
N PHE A 137 0.33 -2.43 2.41
CA PHE A 137 0.92 -1.12 2.09
C PHE A 137 0.01 0.06 2.49
N TRP A 138 -1.31 -0.10 2.37
CA TRP A 138 -2.29 0.92 2.78
C TRP A 138 -2.72 0.78 4.23
N LEU A 139 -2.75 -0.44 4.76
CA LEU A 139 -3.24 -0.76 6.10
C LEU A 139 -2.19 -0.44 7.18
N CYS A 140 -0.92 -0.79 6.91
CA CYS A 140 0.22 -0.69 7.80
C CYS A 140 1.33 0.17 7.16
N PRO A 141 1.12 1.48 7.00
CA PRO A 141 1.99 2.33 6.19
C PRO A 141 3.39 2.52 6.78
N ARG A 142 3.66 2.11 8.02
CA ARG A 142 5.02 2.11 8.60
C ARG A 142 5.79 0.82 8.36
N LEU A 143 5.12 -0.25 7.93
CA LEU A 143 5.80 -1.49 7.54
C LEU A 143 6.72 -1.18 6.33
N PRO A 144 8.00 -1.60 6.34
CA PRO A 144 8.97 -1.32 5.27
C PRO A 144 8.71 -2.22 4.05
N LEU A 145 7.51 -2.12 3.50
CA LEU A 145 6.96 -2.95 2.46
C LEU A 145 6.70 -2.11 1.21
N LEU A 146 7.14 -2.55 0.04
CA LEU A 146 6.65 -2.04 -1.22
C LEU A 146 5.45 -2.86 -1.72
N PRO A 147 4.42 -2.20 -2.28
CA PRO A 147 3.34 -2.91 -2.94
C PRO A 147 3.91 -3.58 -4.19
N LYS A 148 3.64 -4.88 -4.34
CA LYS A 148 4.02 -5.65 -5.51
C LYS A 148 2.96 -5.49 -6.59
N SER A 149 3.41 -5.43 -7.83
CA SER A 149 2.56 -5.52 -9.02
C SER A 149 3.33 -6.19 -10.14
N HIS A 150 2.65 -6.84 -11.08
CA HIS A 150 3.31 -7.44 -12.24
C HIS A 150 4.20 -6.42 -13.00
N ALA A 151 3.70 -5.20 -13.23
CA ALA A 151 4.46 -4.14 -13.90
C ALA A 151 5.65 -3.67 -13.05
N GLY A 152 5.50 -3.57 -11.71
CA GLY A 152 6.58 -3.22 -10.81
C GLY A 152 7.71 -4.26 -10.80
N LEU A 153 7.37 -5.55 -10.76
CA LEU A 153 8.32 -6.65 -10.83
C LEU A 153 9.12 -6.62 -12.14
N ARG A 154 8.45 -6.49 -13.28
CA ARG A 154 9.11 -6.34 -14.58
C ARG A 154 10.01 -5.11 -14.64
N GLY A 155 9.57 -4.00 -14.05
CA GLY A 155 10.38 -2.78 -13.95
C GLY A 155 11.67 -2.99 -13.14
N LEU A 156 11.60 -3.78 -12.08
CA LEU A 156 12.74 -4.16 -11.26
C LEU A 156 13.71 -5.07 -12.02
N GLU A 157 13.20 -6.10 -12.71
CA GLU A 157 14.00 -7.01 -13.54
C GLU A 157 14.80 -6.24 -14.61
N LEU A 158 14.16 -5.28 -15.29
CA LEU A 158 14.83 -4.43 -16.29
C LEU A 158 15.97 -3.58 -15.69
N LEU A 159 15.86 -3.16 -14.42
CA LEU A 159 16.93 -2.43 -13.73
C LEU A 159 18.07 -3.36 -13.32
N ALA A 160 17.74 -4.57 -12.88
CA ALA A 160 18.70 -5.61 -12.49
C ALA A 160 19.54 -6.06 -13.69
N ASP A 161 18.90 -6.38 -14.81
CA ASP A 161 19.56 -6.78 -16.07
C ASP A 161 20.35 -5.64 -16.70
N GLY A 162 19.88 -4.40 -16.49
CA GLY A 162 20.39 -3.21 -17.15
C GLY A 162 21.78 -2.80 -16.68
N GLN A 163 21.95 -2.42 -15.41
CA GLN A 163 23.17 -1.73 -14.94
C GLN A 163 23.43 -1.74 -13.42
N LEU A 164 22.57 -2.35 -12.58
CA LEU A 164 22.65 -2.15 -11.13
C LEU A 164 23.15 -3.34 -10.31
N GLY A 165 23.37 -4.52 -10.92
CA GLY A 165 23.82 -5.72 -10.19
C GLY A 165 22.90 -6.11 -9.04
N LEU A 166 21.61 -5.76 -9.15
CA LEU A 166 20.59 -6.05 -8.15
C LEU A 166 20.19 -7.52 -8.26
N ASP A 167 20.07 -8.19 -7.12
CA ASP A 167 19.42 -9.49 -7.04
C ASP A 167 17.91 -9.28 -6.95
N ALA A 168 17.20 -9.45 -8.07
CA ALA A 168 15.75 -9.30 -8.13
C ALA A 168 14.98 -10.54 -7.60
N SER A 169 15.68 -11.59 -7.14
CA SER A 169 15.03 -12.80 -6.59
C SER A 169 14.20 -12.50 -5.34
N ASP A 170 14.61 -11.50 -4.57
CA ASP A 170 13.85 -10.93 -3.46
C ASP A 170 13.41 -9.49 -3.78
N TYR A 171 12.13 -9.36 -4.14
CA TYR A 171 11.52 -8.08 -4.52
C TYR A 171 11.62 -7.03 -3.40
N GLN A 172 11.38 -7.39 -2.14
CA GLN A 172 11.38 -6.42 -1.03
C GLN A 172 12.80 -5.97 -0.73
N HIS A 173 13.75 -6.90 -0.71
CA HIS A 173 15.16 -6.59 -0.49
C HIS A 173 15.72 -5.66 -1.58
N ALA A 174 15.47 -5.98 -2.85
CA ALA A 174 15.94 -5.17 -3.98
C ALA A 174 15.32 -3.76 -3.96
N CYS A 175 14.03 -3.66 -3.65
CA CYS A 175 13.36 -2.37 -3.51
C CYS A 175 13.92 -1.55 -2.33
N ALA A 176 14.21 -2.20 -1.19
CA ALA A 176 14.82 -1.53 -0.03
C ALA A 176 16.23 -0.99 -0.37
N ALA A 177 17.01 -1.70 -1.18
CA ALA A 177 18.29 -1.20 -1.69
C ALA A 177 18.08 0.05 -2.58
N LEU A 178 17.13 0.00 -3.52
CA LEU A 178 16.80 1.14 -4.38
C LEU A 178 16.32 2.37 -3.58
N LEU A 179 15.50 2.18 -2.54
CA LEU A 179 15.04 3.27 -1.68
C LEU A 179 16.19 4.04 -1.05
N LYS A 180 17.28 3.36 -0.64
CA LYS A 180 18.44 4.03 -0.01
C LYS A 180 19.13 5.00 -0.97
N GLU A 181 19.15 4.65 -2.26
CA GLU A 181 19.77 5.45 -3.32
C GLU A 181 18.84 6.57 -3.86
N MET A 182 17.56 6.56 -3.50
CA MET A 182 16.62 7.57 -3.99
C MET A 182 16.90 8.95 -3.39
N PRO A 183 16.94 10.02 -4.21
CA PRO A 183 17.08 11.38 -3.72
C PRO A 183 15.89 11.79 -2.86
N VAL A 184 16.01 12.92 -2.16
CA VAL A 184 14.87 13.56 -1.51
C VAL A 184 13.88 14.01 -2.58
N LEU A 185 12.61 13.61 -2.43
CA LEU A 185 11.54 13.87 -3.39
C LEU A 185 10.55 14.89 -2.82
N PRO A 186 9.92 15.73 -3.66
CA PRO A 186 8.83 16.59 -3.21
C PRO A 186 7.66 15.75 -2.67
N ALA A 187 7.30 16.02 -1.42
CA ALA A 187 6.17 15.38 -0.74
C ALA A 187 4.84 16.11 -1.01
N PRO A 188 3.69 15.41 -0.89
CA PRO A 188 2.38 16.04 -0.99
C PRO A 188 2.16 17.08 0.12
N ARG A 189 1.40 18.13 -0.19
CA ARG A 189 1.06 19.22 0.74
C ARG A 189 -0.44 19.37 1.01
N GLN A 190 -1.26 18.70 0.23
CA GLN A 190 -2.72 18.74 0.31
C GLN A 190 -3.20 17.43 0.92
N PHE A 191 -4.01 17.50 1.97
CA PHE A 191 -4.47 16.34 2.72
C PHE A 191 -6.01 16.31 2.73
N ALA A 192 -6.61 15.13 2.56
CA ALA A 192 -8.06 14.96 2.57
C ALA A 192 -8.58 14.69 3.99
N GLY A 193 -9.89 14.75 4.18
CA GLY A 193 -10.55 14.47 5.47
C GLY A 193 -10.65 15.69 6.39
N SER A 194 -11.07 15.43 7.63
CA SER A 194 -11.14 16.37 8.74
C SER A 194 -9.76 16.88 9.18
N PRO A 195 -9.67 17.98 9.95
CA PRO A 195 -8.38 18.50 10.43
C PRO A 195 -7.52 17.49 11.19
N ASP A 196 -8.14 16.57 11.94
CA ASP A 196 -7.42 15.55 12.69
C ASP A 196 -6.90 14.43 11.77
N GLU A 197 -7.70 13.99 10.81
CA GLU A 197 -7.28 13.04 9.77
C GLU A 197 -6.13 13.59 8.93
N GLN A 198 -6.24 14.85 8.49
CA GLN A 198 -5.18 15.54 7.76
C GLN A 198 -3.88 15.61 8.56
N ARG A 199 -3.97 15.88 9.87
CA ARG A 199 -2.81 15.93 10.77
C ARG A 199 -2.12 14.57 10.85
N ARG A 200 -2.89 13.48 11.03
CA ARG A 200 -2.36 12.11 11.11
C ARG A 200 -1.66 11.69 9.82
N VAL A 201 -2.33 11.84 8.67
CA VAL A 201 -1.73 11.48 7.39
C VAL A 201 -0.49 12.33 7.10
N ARG A 202 -0.53 13.63 7.40
CA ARG A 202 0.67 14.48 7.28
C ARG A 202 1.82 13.96 8.13
N GLN A 203 1.58 13.69 9.42
CA GLN A 203 2.61 13.16 10.31
C GLN A 203 3.16 11.81 9.84
N LEU A 204 2.31 10.95 9.27
CA LEU A 204 2.74 9.70 8.65
C LEU A 204 3.70 9.96 7.47
N ILE A 205 3.34 10.87 6.56
CA ILE A 205 4.16 11.19 5.39
C ILE A 205 5.49 11.86 5.79
N GLU A 206 5.47 12.73 6.80
CA GLU A 206 6.66 13.46 7.25
C GLU A 206 7.63 12.60 8.08
N ASN A 207 7.12 11.61 8.82
CA ASN A 207 7.91 10.79 9.75
C ASN A 207 8.12 9.33 9.30
N SER A 208 7.86 9.03 8.02
CA SER A 208 8.11 7.70 7.45
C SER A 208 8.61 7.79 6.02
N ASP A 209 9.06 6.64 5.49
CA ASP A 209 9.47 6.50 4.10
C ASP A 209 8.31 6.18 3.14
N TRP A 210 7.07 6.13 3.64
CA TRP A 210 5.90 5.67 2.87
C TRP A 210 5.77 6.39 1.52
N TRP A 211 5.97 7.71 1.50
CA TRP A 211 5.91 8.48 0.25
C TRP A 211 7.00 8.07 -0.74
N ARG A 212 8.23 7.81 -0.26
CA ARG A 212 9.34 7.36 -1.10
C ARG A 212 9.04 5.98 -1.69
N ARG A 213 8.47 5.07 -0.88
CA ARG A 213 7.99 3.75 -1.34
C ARG A 213 6.89 3.86 -2.38
N ARG A 214 5.93 4.77 -2.18
CA ARG A 214 4.87 5.03 -3.16
C ARG A 214 5.42 5.51 -4.50
N VAL A 215 6.39 6.43 -4.48
CA VAL A 215 7.04 6.93 -5.70
C VAL A 215 7.91 5.85 -6.35
N LEU A 216 8.62 5.03 -5.57
CA LEU A 216 9.41 3.92 -6.10
C LEU A 216 8.50 2.91 -6.82
N ALA A 217 7.39 2.51 -6.21
CA ALA A 217 6.41 1.63 -6.85
C ALA A 217 5.90 2.24 -8.17
N GLN A 218 5.57 3.53 -8.19
CA GLN A 218 5.16 4.22 -9.41
C GLN A 218 6.25 4.24 -10.49
N TRP A 219 7.51 4.39 -10.08
CA TRP A 219 8.64 4.40 -11.00
C TRP A 219 8.87 3.02 -11.62
N LEU A 220 8.84 1.96 -10.80
CA LEU A 220 8.95 0.58 -11.27
C LEU A 220 7.81 0.20 -12.23
N GLU A 221 6.56 0.57 -11.89
CA GLU A 221 5.40 0.36 -12.78
C GLU A 221 5.59 1.01 -14.15
N GLN A 222 6.12 2.24 -14.19
CA GLN A 222 6.38 2.95 -15.46
C GLN A 222 7.47 2.28 -16.29
N LEU A 223 8.46 1.67 -15.63
CA LEU A 223 9.53 0.94 -16.32
C LEU A 223 9.02 -0.37 -16.93
N GLY A 224 8.26 -1.16 -16.16
CA GLY A 224 7.76 -2.46 -16.65
C GLY A 224 6.50 -2.38 -17.52
N GLY A 225 5.75 -1.27 -17.43
CA GLY A 225 4.54 -1.00 -18.22
C GLY A 225 4.80 -0.29 -19.55
N ALA A 226 6.01 0.22 -19.80
CA ALA A 226 6.35 0.78 -21.09
C ALA A 226 6.30 -0.31 -22.18
N PRO A 227 5.70 -0.05 -23.36
CA PRO A 227 5.87 -0.94 -24.50
C PRO A 227 7.36 -1.02 -24.83
N ALA A 228 7.86 -2.25 -25.01
CA ALA A 228 9.22 -2.54 -25.44
C ALA A 228 9.51 -1.98 -26.84
#